data_AF-A0A5K8A039-F1
#
_entry.id   AF-A0A5K8A039-F1
#
_cell.length_a   1.000
_cell.length_b   1.000
_cell.length_c   1.000
_cell.angle_alpha   90.00
_cell.angle_beta   90.00
_cell.angle_gamma   90.00
#
_symmetry.space_group_name_H-M   'P 1'
#
loop_
_entity.id
_entity.type
_entity.pdbx_description
1 polymer ?
#
loop_
_entity_poly.entity_id
_entity_poly.type
_entity_poly.pdbx_seq_one_letter_code
_entity_poly.pdbx_strand_id
1 'polypeptide(L)'
;MVYVDLNMVRAGVVTHPSEWKWGGFHEIQNPKTRYRLIDHDMLRQFLNTEDQDELVKTHQGWIDSQLEGRPTRQEHFSKSLAVGSKAFVKNICHALKSQAIGRRMIELPVEGYQLREIISKYGDVGYENLGALNLPLSISISIPWRQTFS
;
A
#
# COMPACT_ATOMS: atom_id res chain seq x y z
N MET A 1 1.43 -7.69 3.44
CA MET A 1 1.02 -8.21 4.75
C MET A 1 2.07 -7.90 5.82
N VAL A 2 3.23 -8.56 5.79
CA VAL A 2 4.33 -8.44 6.77
C VAL A 2 4.74 -7.02 7.13
N TYR A 3 4.71 -6.07 6.17
CA TYR A 3 4.98 -4.67 6.47
C TYR A 3 4.11 -4.16 7.63
N VAL A 4 2.81 -4.47 7.64
CA VAL A 4 1.88 -4.00 8.68
C VAL A 4 2.17 -4.67 10.03
N ASP A 5 2.43 -5.97 10.06
CA ASP A 5 2.73 -6.70 11.30
C ASP A 5 4.00 -6.15 11.99
N LEU A 6 4.97 -5.72 11.19
CA LEU A 6 6.21 -5.13 11.68
C LEU A 6 6.11 -3.65 12.05
N ASN A 7 4.93 -3.01 11.97
CA ASN A 7 4.76 -1.60 12.36
C ASN A 7 5.27 -1.34 13.79
N MET A 8 4.90 -2.20 14.74
CA MET A 8 5.24 -2.00 16.15
C MET A 8 6.71 -2.32 16.44
N VAL A 9 7.31 -3.23 15.67
CA VAL A 9 8.76 -3.49 15.70
C VAL A 9 9.52 -2.27 15.19
N ARG A 10 9.10 -1.69 14.05
CA ARG A 10 9.71 -0.47 13.49
C ARG A 10 9.57 0.75 14.40
N ALA A 11 8.49 0.81 15.18
CA ALA A 11 8.28 1.85 16.19
C ALA A 11 9.12 1.62 17.46
N GLY A 12 9.79 0.47 17.60
CA GLY A 12 10.59 0.12 18.77
C GLY A 12 9.79 -0.25 20.01
N VAL A 13 8.48 -0.52 19.86
CA VAL A 13 7.58 -0.84 20.98
C VAL A 13 7.70 -2.31 21.39
N VAL A 14 7.94 -3.19 20.41
CA VAL A 14 8.10 -4.64 20.60
C VAL A 14 9.30 -5.12 19.79
N THR A 15 9.89 -6.26 20.18
CA THR A 15 11.00 -6.86 19.40
C THR A 15 10.50 -7.84 18.34
N HIS A 16 9.35 -8.47 18.59
CA HIS A 16 8.70 -9.40 17.66
C HIS A 16 7.19 -9.13 17.57
N PRO A 17 6.54 -9.31 16.40
CA PRO A 17 5.10 -9.06 16.23
C PRO A 17 4.20 -9.94 17.12
N SER A 18 4.69 -11.08 17.62
CA SER A 18 3.99 -11.91 18.62
C SER A 18 3.82 -11.23 19.98
N GLU A 19 4.58 -10.18 20.29
CA GLU A 19 4.38 -9.41 21.53
C GLU A 19 3.21 -8.41 21.39
N TRP A 20 2.76 -8.15 20.16
CA TRP A 20 1.69 -7.20 19.89
C TRP A 20 0.35 -7.89 19.66
N LYS A 21 -0.47 -7.96 20.72
CA LYS A 21 -1.78 -8.64 20.70
C LYS A 21 -2.83 -8.05 19.75
N TRP A 22 -2.64 -6.80 19.30
CA TRP A 22 -3.61 -6.09 18.45
C TRP A 22 -3.26 -6.15 16.95
N GLY A 23 -2.29 -6.98 16.57
CA GLY A 23 -1.91 -7.22 15.17
C GLY A 23 -2.55 -8.49 14.59
N GLY A 24 -2.48 -8.62 13.26
CA GLY A 24 -2.98 -9.80 12.54
C GLY A 24 -2.12 -11.05 12.75
N PHE A 25 -0.85 -10.88 13.14
CA PHE A 25 0.11 -11.97 13.37
C PHE A 25 -0.47 -13.16 14.15
N HIS A 26 -1.10 -12.91 15.31
CA HIS A 26 -1.62 -13.98 16.16
C HIS A 26 -2.70 -14.82 15.48
N GLU A 27 -3.57 -14.18 14.70
CA GLU A 27 -4.66 -14.86 14.03
C GLU A 27 -4.16 -15.62 12.80
N ILE A 28 -3.16 -15.10 12.09
CA ILE A 28 -2.52 -15.83 10.99
C ILE A 28 -1.80 -17.07 11.51
N GLN A 29 -1.04 -16.94 12.62
CA GLN A 29 -0.29 -18.05 13.21
C GLN A 29 -1.18 -19.08 13.92
N ASN A 30 -2.27 -18.63 14.55
CA ASN A 30 -3.22 -19.48 15.28
C ASN A 30 -4.65 -19.17 14.81
N PRO A 31 -5.06 -19.71 13.64
CA PRO A 31 -6.36 -19.44 13.04
C PRO A 31 -7.50 -19.89 13.97
N LYS A 32 -8.48 -19.02 14.16
CA LYS A 32 -9.66 -19.32 14.97
C LYS A 32 -10.73 -20.01 14.13
N THR A 33 -11.51 -20.90 14.75
CA THR A 33 -12.68 -21.52 14.08
C THR A 33 -13.94 -20.66 14.18
N ARG A 34 -14.09 -19.86 15.26
CA ARG A 34 -15.22 -18.93 15.45
C ARG A 34 -14.73 -17.50 15.67
N TYR A 35 -15.55 -16.53 15.27
CA TYR A 35 -15.25 -15.10 15.37
C TYR A 35 -13.93 -14.71 14.69
N ARG A 36 -13.74 -15.24 13.47
CA ARG A 36 -12.60 -14.96 12.60
C ARG A 36 -12.68 -13.51 12.11
N LEU A 37 -11.59 -12.75 12.22
CA LEU A 37 -11.42 -11.43 11.62
C LEU A 37 -10.77 -11.54 10.24
N ILE A 38 -9.90 -12.53 10.05
CA ILE A 38 -9.19 -12.79 8.79
C ILE A 38 -9.91 -13.87 8.01
N ASP A 39 -10.20 -13.60 6.74
CA ASP A 39 -10.63 -14.61 5.79
C ASP A 39 -9.41 -15.42 5.34
N HIS A 40 -9.18 -16.55 6.01
CA HIS A 40 -8.06 -17.44 5.73
C HIS A 40 -8.17 -18.11 4.36
N ASP A 41 -9.37 -18.38 3.86
CA ASP A 41 -9.54 -19.03 2.56
C ASP A 41 -9.14 -18.08 1.44
N MET A 42 -9.60 -16.83 1.53
CA MET A 42 -9.20 -15.77 0.61
C MET A 42 -7.70 -15.44 0.73
N LEU A 43 -7.17 -15.39 1.96
CA LEU A 43 -5.74 -15.13 2.17
C LEU A 43 -4.86 -16.22 1.55
N ARG A 44 -5.24 -17.49 1.67
CA ARG A 44 -4.54 -18.62 1.02
C ARG A 44 -4.57 -18.50 -0.50
N GLN A 45 -5.71 -18.13 -1.08
CA GLN A 45 -5.82 -17.90 -2.53
C GLN A 45 -4.91 -16.77 -3.01
N PHE A 46 -4.84 -15.66 -2.26
CA PHE A 46 -3.97 -14.53 -2.62
C PHE A 46 -2.47 -14.83 -2.51
N LEU A 47 -2.09 -15.69 -1.55
CA LEU A 47 -0.70 -16.06 -1.32
C LEU A 47 -0.29 -17.36 -2.02
N ASN A 48 -1.23 -17.99 -2.73
CA ASN A 48 -1.05 -19.24 -3.45
C ASN A 48 -0.47 -20.36 -2.57
N THR A 49 -1.06 -20.54 -1.39
CA THR A 49 -0.70 -21.61 -0.43
C THR A 49 -1.81 -22.66 -0.40
N GLU A 50 -1.45 -23.93 -0.45
CA GLU A 50 -2.38 -25.06 -0.55
C GLU A 50 -3.18 -25.27 0.74
N ASP A 51 -2.49 -25.21 1.88
CA ASP A 51 -3.09 -25.45 3.19
C ASP A 51 -2.75 -24.36 4.22
N GLN A 52 -3.41 -24.47 5.37
CA GLN A 52 -3.27 -23.50 6.46
C GLN A 52 -1.89 -23.57 7.12
N ASP A 53 -1.27 -24.74 7.18
CA ASP A 53 0.04 -24.92 7.80
C ASP A 53 1.15 -24.32 6.92
N GLU A 54 1.01 -24.43 5.60
CA GLU A 54 1.88 -23.76 4.63
C GLU A 54 1.77 -22.24 4.73
N LEU A 55 0.55 -21.70 4.87
CA LEU A 55 0.34 -20.27 5.09
C LEU A 55 1.05 -19.78 6.36
N VAL A 56 0.88 -20.51 7.47
CA VAL A 56 1.51 -20.20 8.77
C VAL A 56 3.04 -20.19 8.64
N LYS A 57 3.62 -21.24 8.06
CA LYS A 57 5.07 -21.37 7.85
C LYS A 57 5.63 -20.30 6.93
N THR A 58 4.98 -20.06 5.80
CA THR A 58 5.39 -19.05 4.81
C THR A 58 5.36 -17.65 5.41
N HIS A 59 4.28 -17.32 6.13
CA HIS A 59 4.16 -16.05 6.83
C HIS A 59 5.25 -15.89 7.90
N GLN A 60 5.50 -16.92 8.71
CA GLN A 60 6.55 -16.88 9.73
C GLN A 60 7.93 -16.67 9.10
N GLY A 61 8.26 -17.39 8.02
CA GLY A 61 9.52 -17.22 7.31
C GLY A 61 9.73 -15.81 6.75
N TRP A 62 8.68 -15.16 6.25
CA TRP A 62 8.77 -13.76 5.82
C TRP A 62 8.98 -12.79 6.99
N ILE A 63 8.36 -13.03 8.14
CA ILE A 63 8.55 -12.23 9.35
C ILE A 63 10.01 -12.34 9.79
N ASP A 64 10.52 -13.56 9.92
CA ASP A 64 11.89 -13.84 10.38
C ASP A 64 12.92 -13.19 9.44
N SER A 65 12.77 -13.38 8.13
CA SER A 65 13.63 -12.76 7.12
C SER A 65 13.65 -11.22 7.20
N GLN A 66 12.50 -10.59 7.46
CA GLN A 66 12.44 -9.13 7.60
C GLN A 66 13.02 -8.64 8.93
N LEU A 67 12.95 -9.43 10.00
CA LEU A 67 13.53 -9.12 11.29
C LEU A 67 15.06 -9.16 11.25
N GLU A 68 15.66 -10.10 10.53
CA GLU A 68 17.11 -10.18 10.30
C GLU A 68 17.66 -8.89 9.68
N GLY A 69 16.94 -8.33 8.70
CA GLY A 69 17.32 -7.11 7.99
C GLY A 69 17.12 -5.80 8.76
N ARG A 70 16.61 -5.84 10.00
CA ARG A 70 16.11 -4.69 10.77
C ARG A 70 15.09 -3.87 9.95
N PRO A 71 13.79 -4.13 10.11
CA PRO A 71 12.79 -3.54 9.23
C PRO A 71 12.83 -2.01 9.30
N THR A 72 12.86 -1.35 8.15
CA THR A 72 12.82 0.11 8.04
C THR A 72 11.53 0.57 7.39
N ARG A 73 11.21 1.86 7.55
CA ARG A 73 10.01 2.46 6.96
C ARG A 73 10.16 2.51 5.45
N GLN A 74 9.20 1.94 4.73
CA GLN A 74 9.18 1.91 3.28
C GLN A 74 8.28 3.04 2.76
N GLU A 75 8.85 3.98 2.00
CA GLU A 75 8.11 5.18 1.57
C GLU A 75 6.89 4.85 0.72
N HIS A 76 6.99 3.85 -0.15
CA HIS A 76 5.92 3.50 -1.06
C HIS A 76 4.66 3.01 -0.33
N PHE A 77 4.77 2.38 0.84
CA PHE A 77 3.60 2.00 1.64
C PHE A 77 2.95 3.15 2.42
N SER A 78 3.59 4.32 2.49
CA SER A 78 3.17 5.40 3.39
C SER A 78 2.96 6.75 2.72
N LYS A 79 3.56 6.97 1.55
CA LYS A 79 3.51 8.22 0.78
C LYS A 79 2.88 8.04 -0.60
N SER A 80 2.57 6.82 -1.00
CA SER A 80 1.99 6.53 -2.31
C SER A 80 0.52 6.16 -2.18
N LEU A 81 -0.25 6.55 -3.19
CA LEU A 81 -1.70 6.33 -3.23
C LEU A 81 -2.03 4.89 -3.64
N ALA A 82 -1.23 4.32 -4.54
CA ALA A 82 -1.35 2.95 -4.98
C ALA A 82 0.04 2.36 -5.21
N VAL A 83 0.17 1.06 -4.93
CA VAL A 83 1.40 0.28 -5.09
C VAL A 83 0.99 -1.08 -5.67
N GLY A 84 1.64 -1.54 -6.71
CA GLY A 84 1.36 -2.85 -7.30
C GLY A 84 1.82 -2.99 -8.74
N SER A 85 1.19 -3.87 -9.50
CA SER A 85 1.53 -4.07 -10.91
C SER A 85 1.26 -2.81 -11.75
N LYS A 86 1.93 -2.69 -12.90
CA LYS A 86 1.74 -1.58 -13.83
C LYS A 86 0.28 -1.42 -14.24
N ALA A 87 -0.38 -2.54 -14.52
CA ALA A 87 -1.79 -2.57 -14.91
C ALA A 87 -2.69 -2.09 -13.78
N PHE A 88 -2.45 -2.54 -12.55
CA PHE A 88 -3.18 -2.10 -11.37
C PHE A 88 -3.06 -0.59 -11.16
N VAL A 89 -1.83 -0.07 -11.17
CA VAL A 89 -1.56 1.35 -10.95
C VAL A 89 -2.16 2.21 -12.08
N LYS A 90 -2.11 1.74 -13.32
CA LYS A 90 -2.76 2.40 -14.47
C LYS A 90 -4.28 2.45 -14.31
N ASN A 91 -4.89 1.36 -13.84
CA ASN A 91 -6.33 1.31 -13.60
C ASN A 91 -6.75 2.29 -12.50
N ILE A 92 -5.99 2.39 -11.41
CA ILE A 92 -6.24 3.39 -10.36
C ILE A 92 -6.10 4.82 -10.90
N CYS A 93 -5.06 5.09 -11.69
CA CYS A 93 -4.87 6.39 -12.34
C CYS A 93 -6.07 6.76 -13.22
N HIS A 94 -6.58 5.81 -14.02
CA HIS A 94 -7.77 6.02 -14.84
C HIS A 94 -9.03 6.24 -13.99
N ALA A 95 -9.20 5.49 -12.89
CA ALA A 95 -10.34 5.62 -11.99
C ALA A 95 -10.39 7.00 -11.30
N LEU A 96 -9.23 7.59 -11.01
CA LEU A 96 -9.10 8.90 -10.36
C LEU A 96 -9.44 10.09 -11.28
N LYS A 97 -9.45 9.92 -12.62
CA LYS A 97 -9.76 10.98 -13.60
C LYS A 97 -8.98 12.28 -13.31
N SER A 98 -9.66 13.39 -13.01
CA SER A 98 -9.02 14.67 -12.69
C SER A 98 -8.25 14.66 -11.36
N GLN A 99 -8.60 13.77 -10.43
CA GLN A 99 -7.84 13.59 -9.18
C GLN A 99 -6.50 12.91 -9.43
N ALA A 100 -6.23 12.38 -10.63
CA ALA A 100 -4.91 11.87 -10.98
C ALA A 100 -3.90 12.99 -11.29
N ILE A 101 -4.36 14.23 -11.51
CA ILE A 101 -3.49 15.37 -11.87
C ILE A 101 -2.45 15.58 -10.76
N GLY A 102 -1.19 15.82 -11.17
CA GLY A 102 -0.06 16.01 -10.24
C GLY A 102 0.55 14.71 -9.69
N ARG A 103 -0.01 13.55 -10.02
CA ARG A 103 0.52 12.24 -9.63
C ARG A 103 1.28 11.60 -10.78
N ARG A 104 2.39 10.92 -10.47
CA ARG A 104 3.15 10.12 -11.44
C ARG A 104 3.25 8.67 -10.99
N MET A 105 3.23 7.80 -12.00
CA MET A 105 3.59 6.41 -11.86
C MET A 105 5.12 6.32 -11.86
N ILE A 106 5.69 5.73 -10.81
CA ILE A 106 7.14 5.59 -10.61
C ILE A 106 7.42 4.10 -10.38
N GLU A 107 8.49 3.58 -10.97
CA GLU A 107 8.94 2.20 -10.75
C GLU A 107 9.58 2.04 -9.37
N LEU A 108 9.35 0.89 -8.72
CA LEU A 108 9.88 0.60 -7.39
C LEU A 108 11.26 -0.07 -7.47
N PRO A 109 12.10 0.06 -6.42
CA PRO A 109 13.45 -0.51 -6.41
C PRO A 109 13.51 -2.04 -6.50
N VAL A 110 12.46 -2.73 -6.06
CA VAL A 110 12.41 -4.21 -6.06
C VAL A 110 11.51 -4.68 -7.19
N GLU A 111 10.21 -4.46 -7.06
CA GLU A 111 9.22 -4.86 -8.06
C GLU A 111 7.98 -3.96 -7.99
N GLY A 112 7.41 -3.69 -9.15
CA GLY A 112 6.14 -3.00 -9.29
C GLY A 112 6.26 -1.49 -9.46
N TYR A 113 5.10 -0.84 -9.42
CA TYR A 113 4.92 0.59 -9.65
C TYR A 113 4.19 1.21 -8.47
N GLN A 114 4.43 2.49 -8.24
CA GLN A 114 3.70 3.31 -7.29
C GLN A 114 3.09 4.52 -7.99
N LEU A 115 1.88 4.92 -7.58
CA LEU A 115 1.28 6.19 -7.94
C LEU A 115 1.48 7.17 -6.79
N ARG A 116 2.24 8.25 -7.03
CA ARG A 116 2.58 9.21 -5.99
C ARG A 116 2.47 10.65 -6.51
N GLU A 117 2.03 11.55 -5.63
CA GLU A 117 2.06 12.99 -5.90
C GLU A 117 3.50 13.49 -5.98
N ILE A 118 3.77 14.32 -6.98
CA ILE A 118 5.02 15.09 -7.00
C ILE A 118 4.74 16.38 -6.25
N ILE A 119 5.16 16.40 -4.99
CA ILE A 119 5.18 17.62 -4.20
C ILE A 119 6.50 18.33 -4.54
N SER A 120 6.42 19.41 -5.31
CA SER A 120 7.54 20.33 -5.46
C SER A 120 7.95 20.87 -4.10
N LYS A 121 9.25 21.06 -3.87
CA LYS A 121 9.72 21.69 -2.63
C LYS A 121 9.09 23.08 -2.52
N TYR A 122 8.74 23.48 -1.30
CA TYR A 122 8.20 24.81 -1.06
C TYR A 122 9.19 25.88 -1.56
N GLY A 123 8.76 26.70 -2.52
CA GLY A 123 9.59 27.71 -3.20
C GLY A 123 10.02 27.37 -4.64
N ASP A 124 9.74 26.14 -5.12
CA ASP A 124 10.01 25.73 -6.50
C ASP A 124 8.78 25.99 -7.39
N VAL A 125 8.98 26.37 -8.66
CA VAL A 125 7.89 26.78 -9.57
C VAL A 125 7.00 25.57 -9.85
N GLY A 126 5.73 25.63 -9.44
CA GLY A 126 4.80 24.51 -9.49
C GLY A 126 4.35 24.12 -10.92
N TYR A 127 4.13 22.81 -11.11
CA TYR A 127 3.43 22.13 -12.21
C TYR A 127 3.86 22.42 -13.66
N GLU A 128 5.04 21.95 -14.08
CA GLU A 128 5.49 22.04 -15.48
C GLU A 128 4.79 21.09 -16.48
N ASN A 129 3.84 20.24 -16.10
CA ASN A 129 3.29 19.26 -17.05
C ASN A 129 1.80 18.97 -16.84
N LEU A 130 0.96 19.90 -17.27
CA LEU A 130 -0.47 19.66 -17.50
C LEU A 130 -0.75 19.08 -18.91
N GLY A 131 0.22 19.08 -19.82
CA GLY A 131 0.03 18.67 -21.22
C GLY A 131 0.18 17.16 -21.51
N ALA A 132 0.68 16.36 -20.56
CA ALA A 132 0.99 14.95 -20.80
C ALA A 132 -0.19 13.97 -20.58
N LEU A 133 -1.31 14.46 -20.05
CA LEU A 133 -2.52 13.67 -19.87
C LEU A 133 -3.55 14.21 -20.87
N ASN A 134 -3.76 13.51 -21.98
CA ASN A 134 -4.88 13.72 -22.93
C ASN A 134 -6.24 13.39 -22.26
N LEU A 135 -6.47 13.91 -21.07
CA LEU A 135 -7.78 13.97 -20.42
C LEU A 135 -8.40 15.28 -20.86
N PRO A 136 -9.68 15.31 -21.30
CA PRO A 136 -10.37 16.57 -21.56
C PRO A 136 -10.43 17.34 -20.23
N LEU A 137 -9.49 18.26 -20.04
CA LEU A 137 -9.44 19.19 -18.93
C LEU A 137 -10.58 20.19 -19.13
N SER A 138 -11.80 19.77 -18.77
CA SER A 138 -12.88 20.72 -18.55
C SER A 138 -12.54 21.53 -17.30
N ILE A 139 -12.58 22.86 -17.44
CA ILE A 139 -12.40 23.84 -16.34
C ILE A 139 -13.31 23.52 -15.14
N SER A 140 -14.44 22.84 -15.36
CA SER A 140 -15.35 22.42 -14.29
C SER A 140 -14.77 21.41 -13.31
N ILE A 141 -13.71 20.67 -13.67
CA ILE A 141 -13.18 19.55 -12.87
C ILE A 141 -11.79 19.85 -12.29
N SER A 142 -11.25 21.05 -12.56
CA SER A 142 -9.89 21.47 -12.18
C SER A 142 -9.83 22.21 -10.85
N ILE A 143 -10.98 22.53 -10.24
CA ILE A 143 -11.06 23.33 -9.01
C ILE A 143 -11.80 22.50 -7.94
N PRO A 144 -11.08 21.86 -7.00
CA PRO A 144 -11.66 20.94 -6.01
C PRO A 144 -12.71 21.59 -5.09
N TRP A 145 -12.67 22.91 -4.93
CA TRP A 145 -13.54 23.68 -4.02
C TRP A 145 -14.73 24.37 -4.70
N ARG A 146 -14.94 24.19 -6.00
CA ARG A 146 -16.22 24.58 -6.63
C ARG A 146 -17.26 23.45 -6.45
N GLN A 147 -17.65 23.18 -5.21
CA GLN A 147 -18.96 22.61 -4.98
C GLN A 147 -19.97 23.74 -5.16
N THR A 148 -20.71 23.72 -6.27
CA THR A 148 -21.89 24.56 -6.43
C THR A 148 -22.92 24.09 -5.41
N PHE A 149 -23.11 24.87 -4.34
CA PHE A 149 -24.34 24.77 -3.55
C PHE A 149 -25.48 25.22 -4.46
N SER A 150 -26.41 24.30 -4.74
CA SER A 150 -27.71 24.57 -5.36
C SER A 150 -28.69 23.59 -4.76
#